data_AF-A0A2H3DP74-F1
#
_entry.id   AF-A0A2H3DP74-F1
#
_cell.length_a   1.000
_cell.length_b   1.000
_cell.length_c   1.000
_cell.angle_alpha   90.00
_cell.angle_beta   90.00
_cell.angle_gamma   90.00
#
_symmetry.space_group_name_H-M   'P 1'
#
loop_
_entity.id
_entity.type
_entity.pdbx_description
1 polymer ?
#
loop_
_entity_poly.entity_id
_entity_poly.type
_entity_poly.pdbx_seq_one_letter_code
_entity_poly.pdbx_strand_id
1 'polypeptide(L)'
;MNATDAMFHLDAVARSVPEPVLPPDTLNSQISGILRATRPFLDTDREWILPNIEVLQQQLSVYDALLDCIDGVRSEMQRHRDVVHKSMASYSSTLAPIQRLPSEILRVVFREVQTSLWWKTDPWGSLPEPEVLDFSKGTWKLSHVWCLERCCSILSPTVVAYSPAIWEKASIGDTAS
;
A
#
# COMPACT_ATOMS: atom_id res chain seq x y z
N MET A 1 -0.27 -9.19 4.45
CA MET A 1 0.51 -8.74 3.29
C MET A 1 1.18 -7.43 3.65
N ASN A 2 2.50 -7.32 3.51
CA ASN A 2 3.25 -6.07 3.74
C ASN A 2 3.24 -5.22 2.45
N ALA A 3 3.41 -3.91 2.53
CA ALA A 3 3.42 -3.00 1.38
C ALA A 3 4.46 -3.40 0.31
N THR A 4 5.62 -3.87 0.75
CA THR A 4 6.69 -4.34 -0.16
C THR A 4 6.26 -5.55 -0.98
N ASP A 5 5.55 -6.50 -0.34
CA ASP A 5 5.02 -7.71 -0.98
C ASP A 5 3.97 -7.36 -2.04
N ALA A 6 3.07 -6.41 -1.70
CA ALA A 6 2.09 -5.89 -2.65
C ALA A 6 2.73 -5.18 -3.86
N MET A 7 3.81 -4.42 -3.65
CA MET A 7 4.55 -3.77 -4.73
C MET A 7 5.20 -4.76 -5.70
N PHE A 8 5.78 -5.86 -5.20
CA PHE A 8 6.33 -6.90 -6.06
C PHE A 8 5.26 -7.57 -6.92
N HIS A 9 4.08 -7.83 -6.37
CA HIS A 9 2.98 -8.39 -7.15
C HIS A 9 2.47 -7.42 -8.22
N LEU A 10 2.40 -6.11 -7.94
CA LEU A 10 2.02 -5.11 -8.94
C LEU A 10 3.05 -4.99 -10.08
N ASP A 11 4.34 -5.03 -9.75
CA ASP A 11 5.42 -5.03 -10.75
C ASP A 11 5.38 -6.30 -11.62
N ALA A 12 5.07 -7.46 -11.02
CA ALA A 12 4.83 -8.70 -11.76
C ALA A 12 3.62 -8.57 -12.71
N VAL A 13 2.52 -7.97 -12.24
CA VAL A 13 1.34 -7.71 -13.08
C VAL A 13 1.70 -6.78 -14.25
N ALA A 14 2.46 -5.71 -14.01
CA ALA A 14 2.89 -4.79 -15.05
C ALA A 14 3.74 -5.49 -16.14
N ARG A 15 4.62 -6.42 -15.75
CA ARG A 15 5.40 -7.22 -16.71
C ARG A 15 4.59 -8.31 -17.43
N SER A 16 3.43 -8.68 -16.89
CA SER A 16 2.58 -9.71 -17.49
C SER A 16 1.59 -9.17 -18.53
N VAL A 17 1.56 -7.86 -18.75
CA VAL A 17 0.69 -7.24 -19.76
C VAL A 17 1.08 -7.80 -21.15
N PRO A 18 0.13 -8.40 -21.90
CA PRO A 18 0.41 -8.95 -23.21
C PRO A 18 0.93 -7.89 -24.17
N GLU A 19 1.95 -8.22 -24.96
CA GLU A 19 2.43 -7.35 -26.04
C GLU A 19 1.42 -7.38 -27.21
N PRO A 20 1.14 -6.23 -27.85
CA PRO A 20 0.20 -6.18 -28.96
C PRO A 20 0.71 -7.00 -30.15
N VAL A 21 -0.15 -7.85 -30.71
CA VAL A 21 0.18 -8.60 -31.93
C VAL A 21 -0.43 -7.85 -33.11
N LEU A 22 0.42 -7.13 -33.82
CA LEU A 22 0.00 -6.32 -34.95
C LEU A 22 0.05 -7.14 -36.25
N PRO A 23 -0.85 -6.85 -37.21
CA PRO A 23 -0.72 -7.39 -38.55
C PRO A 23 0.60 -6.95 -39.19
N PRO A 24 1.20 -7.76 -40.06
CA PRO A 24 2.47 -7.44 -40.70
C PRO A 24 2.37 -6.17 -41.55
N ASP A 25 3.45 -5.37 -41.63
CA ASP A 25 3.47 -4.10 -42.38
C ASP A 25 3.17 -4.25 -43.87
N THR A 26 3.49 -5.41 -44.43
CA THR A 26 3.14 -5.76 -45.81
C THR A 26 1.64 -5.71 -46.03
N LEU A 27 0.84 -6.07 -45.03
CA LEU A 27 -0.61 -5.98 -45.03
C LEU A 27 -1.07 -4.52 -45.16
N ASN A 28 -0.47 -3.63 -44.36
CA ASN A 28 -0.81 -2.20 -44.37
C ASN A 28 -0.56 -1.58 -45.75
N SER A 29 0.52 -1.98 -46.43
CA SER A 29 0.80 -1.53 -47.79
C SER A 29 -0.23 -2.03 -48.82
N GLN A 30 -0.69 -3.28 -48.70
CA GLN A 30 -1.71 -3.85 -49.57
C GLN A 30 -3.08 -3.18 -49.36
N ILE A 31 -3.50 -2.99 -48.11
CA ILE A 31 -4.74 -2.26 -47.76
C ILE A 31 -4.67 -0.84 -48.33
N SER A 32 -3.54 -0.16 -48.19
CA SER A 32 -3.36 1.19 -48.73
C SER A 32 -3.50 1.23 -50.26
N GLY A 33 -2.94 0.24 -50.96
CA GLY A 33 -3.08 0.12 -52.42
C GLY A 33 -4.52 -0.10 -52.87
N ILE A 34 -5.30 -0.88 -52.12
CA ILE A 34 -6.74 -1.09 -52.35
C ILE A 34 -7.49 0.24 -52.13
N LEU A 35 -7.27 0.91 -50.99
CA LEU A 35 -7.97 2.14 -50.62
C LEU A 35 -7.65 3.30 -51.58
N ARG A 36 -6.45 3.33 -52.17
CA ARG A 36 -6.03 4.32 -53.18
C ARG A 36 -6.45 3.94 -54.60
N ALA A 37 -7.19 2.85 -54.78
CA ALA A 37 -7.55 2.30 -56.08
C ALA A 37 -6.33 2.03 -57.00
N THR A 38 -5.14 1.85 -56.41
CA THR A 38 -3.91 1.50 -57.14
C THR A 38 -3.86 -0.01 -57.43
N ARG A 39 -4.66 -0.79 -56.71
CA ARG A 39 -4.86 -2.24 -56.87
C ARG A 39 -6.36 -2.56 -56.74
N PRO A 40 -6.91 -3.49 -57.53
CA PRO A 40 -8.30 -3.96 -57.37
C PRO A 40 -8.49 -4.80 -56.10
N PHE A 41 -9.71 -4.76 -55.53
CA PHE A 41 -10.11 -5.59 -54.39
C PHE A 41 -10.44 -7.01 -54.87
N LEU A 42 -9.79 -8.03 -54.29
CA LEU A 42 -9.98 -9.44 -54.63
C LEU A 42 -10.70 -10.18 -53.50
N ASP A 43 -11.37 -11.29 -53.82
CA ASP A 43 -12.03 -12.13 -52.79
C ASP A 43 -11.03 -12.66 -51.77
N THR A 44 -9.80 -12.95 -52.20
CA THR A 44 -8.70 -13.35 -51.31
C THR A 44 -8.34 -12.27 -50.31
N ASP A 45 -8.55 -10.97 -50.64
CA ASP A 45 -8.30 -9.87 -49.70
C ASP A 45 -9.24 -9.93 -48.51
N ARG A 46 -10.50 -10.28 -48.75
CA ARG A 46 -11.49 -10.44 -47.68
C ARG A 46 -11.13 -11.59 -46.73
N GLU A 47 -10.59 -12.68 -47.26
CA GLU A 47 -10.23 -13.88 -46.49
C GLU A 47 -9.09 -13.64 -45.49
N TRP A 48 -8.14 -12.73 -45.78
CA TRP A 48 -7.09 -12.40 -44.81
C TRP A 48 -7.39 -11.14 -43.99
N ILE A 49 -8.22 -10.19 -44.46
CA ILE A 49 -8.57 -8.98 -43.69
C ILE A 49 -9.44 -9.33 -42.48
N LEU A 50 -10.48 -10.14 -42.66
CA LEU A 50 -11.46 -10.40 -41.60
C LEU A 50 -10.84 -11.10 -40.38
N PRO A 51 -10.01 -12.16 -40.52
CA PRO A 51 -9.37 -12.78 -39.37
C PRO A 51 -8.42 -11.84 -38.61
N ASN A 52 -7.71 -10.95 -39.29
CA ASN A 52 -6.84 -9.97 -38.63
C ASN A 52 -7.66 -8.98 -37.79
N ILE A 53 -8.81 -8.54 -38.28
CA ILE A 53 -9.73 -7.69 -37.51
C ILE A 53 -10.24 -8.44 -36.27
N GLU A 54 -10.62 -9.71 -36.43
CA GLU A 54 -11.11 -10.53 -35.33
C GLU A 54 -10.05 -10.73 -34.24
N VAL A 55 -8.80 -10.99 -34.62
CA VAL A 55 -7.67 -11.08 -33.66
C VAL A 55 -7.50 -9.77 -32.89
N LEU A 56 -7.52 -8.63 -33.56
CA LEU A 56 -7.40 -7.32 -32.90
C LEU A 56 -8.59 -7.05 -31.96
N GLN A 57 -9.80 -7.43 -32.34
CA GLN A 57 -10.98 -7.32 -31.47
C GLN A 57 -10.87 -8.19 -30.22
N GLN A 58 -10.38 -9.43 -30.37
CA GLN A 58 -10.13 -10.32 -29.24
C GLN A 58 -9.06 -9.74 -28.31
N GLN A 59 -7.98 -9.16 -28.86
CA GLN A 59 -6.96 -8.48 -28.06
C GLN A 59 -7.52 -7.29 -27.28
N LEU A 60 -8.34 -6.45 -27.92
CA LEU A 60 -9.02 -5.35 -27.23
C LEU A 60 -9.85 -5.86 -26.05
N SER A 61 -10.63 -6.93 -26.25
CA SER A 61 -11.41 -7.53 -25.17
C SER A 61 -10.54 -8.03 -24.00
N VAL A 62 -9.34 -8.54 -24.26
CA VAL A 62 -8.40 -8.96 -23.21
C VAL A 62 -7.87 -7.74 -22.46
N TYR A 63 -7.47 -6.69 -23.17
CA TYR A 63 -7.00 -5.46 -22.54
C TYR A 63 -8.09 -4.79 -21.70
N ASP A 64 -9.32 -4.73 -22.21
CA ASP A 64 -10.47 -4.18 -21.48
C ASP A 64 -10.73 -4.95 -20.18
N ALA A 65 -10.70 -6.28 -20.23
CA ALA A 65 -10.86 -7.11 -19.02
C ALA A 65 -9.72 -6.89 -17.99
N LEU A 66 -8.49 -6.68 -18.46
CA LEU A 66 -7.36 -6.34 -17.58
C LEU A 66 -7.53 -4.95 -16.95
N LEU A 67 -7.99 -3.96 -17.72
CA LEU A 67 -8.26 -2.61 -17.22
C LEU A 67 -9.38 -2.62 -16.16
N ASP A 68 -10.48 -3.33 -16.43
CA ASP A 68 -11.58 -3.50 -15.47
C ASP A 68 -11.10 -4.13 -14.16
N CYS A 69 -10.20 -5.12 -14.24
CA CYS A 69 -9.60 -5.73 -13.05
C CYS A 69 -8.77 -4.71 -12.24
N ILE A 70 -7.93 -3.92 -12.91
CA ILE A 70 -7.10 -2.90 -12.28
C ILE A 70 -7.96 -1.82 -11.61
N ASP A 71 -9.04 -1.38 -12.27
CA ASP A 71 -9.97 -0.41 -11.70
C ASP A 71 -10.74 -0.97 -10.49
N GLY A 72 -11.06 -2.27 -10.49
CA GLY A 72 -11.58 -2.97 -9.32
C GLY A 72 -10.61 -2.92 -8.14
N VAL A 73 -9.33 -3.27 -8.36
CA VAL A 73 -8.29 -3.21 -7.32
C VAL A 73 -8.09 -1.78 -6.80
N ARG A 74 -8.02 -0.79 -7.70
CA ARG A 74 -7.93 0.62 -7.35
C ARG A 74 -9.09 1.05 -6.46
N SER A 75 -10.31 0.68 -6.83
CA SER A 75 -11.52 1.04 -6.09
C SER A 75 -11.50 0.49 -4.66
N GLU A 76 -11.09 -0.77 -4.49
CA GLU A 76 -10.97 -1.38 -3.16
C GLU A 76 -9.85 -0.73 -2.32
N MET A 77 -8.70 -0.42 -2.93
CA MET A 77 -7.63 0.32 -2.24
C MET A 77 -8.11 1.72 -1.80
N GLN A 78 -8.87 2.42 -2.63
CA GLN A 78 -9.43 3.71 -2.28
C GLN A 78 -10.40 3.60 -1.09
N ARG A 79 -11.26 2.58 -1.09
CA ARG A 79 -12.17 2.31 0.04
C ARG A 79 -11.40 2.09 1.34
N HIS A 80 -10.35 1.27 1.32
CA HIS A 80 -9.51 1.06 2.50
C HIS A 80 -8.86 2.36 2.99
N ARG A 81 -8.32 3.16 2.07
CA ARG A 81 -7.77 4.48 2.38
C ARG A 81 -8.79 5.40 3.04
N ASP A 82 -10.04 5.42 2.55
CA ASP A 82 -11.09 6.27 3.10
C ASP A 82 -11.51 5.82 4.51
N VAL A 83 -11.55 4.51 4.77
CA VAL A 83 -11.78 3.97 6.12
C VAL A 83 -10.68 4.41 7.08
N VAL A 84 -9.41 4.33 6.67
CA VAL A 84 -8.27 4.78 7.47
C VAL A 84 -8.31 6.29 7.72
N HIS A 85 -8.65 7.10 6.72
CA HIS A 85 -8.81 8.54 6.90
C HIS A 85 -9.92 8.88 7.88
N LYS A 86 -11.08 8.22 7.75
CA LYS A 86 -12.21 8.43 8.66
C LYS A 86 -11.86 8.04 10.10
N SER A 87 -11.17 6.92 10.29
CA SER A 87 -10.75 6.48 11.63
C SER A 87 -9.72 7.44 12.22
N MET A 88 -8.75 7.91 11.43
CA MET A 88 -7.76 8.89 11.85
C MET A 88 -8.41 10.23 12.26
N ALA A 89 -9.37 10.72 11.48
CA ALA A 89 -10.11 11.94 11.82
C ALA A 89 -10.91 11.78 13.13
N SER A 90 -11.58 10.64 13.31
CA SER A 90 -12.33 10.32 14.53
C SER A 90 -11.42 10.23 15.75
N TYR A 91 -10.28 9.55 15.62
CA TYR A 91 -9.31 9.40 16.70
C TYR A 91 -8.69 10.73 17.09
N SER A 92 -8.29 11.54 16.10
CA SER A 92 -7.72 12.88 16.32
C SER A 92 -8.73 13.79 17.02
N SER A 93 -10.00 13.77 16.59
CA SER A 93 -11.07 14.53 17.25
C SER A 93 -11.28 14.09 18.70
N THR A 94 -11.27 12.78 18.95
CA THR A 94 -11.46 12.22 20.30
C THR A 94 -10.32 12.58 21.25
N LEU A 95 -9.08 12.61 20.74
CA LEU A 95 -7.91 12.96 21.54
C LEU A 95 -7.65 14.47 21.63
N ALA A 96 -8.32 15.29 20.83
CA ALA A 96 -8.11 16.73 20.80
C ALA A 96 -8.22 17.40 22.19
N PRO A 97 -9.15 17.03 23.08
CA PRO A 97 -9.19 17.59 24.44
C PRO A 97 -7.94 17.25 25.25
N ILE A 98 -7.46 16.00 25.17
CA ILE A 98 -6.27 15.53 25.90
C ILE A 98 -5.02 16.25 25.38
N GLN A 99 -4.90 16.39 24.05
CA GLN A 99 -3.79 17.11 23.40
C GLN A 99 -3.77 18.61 23.70
N ARG A 100 -4.89 19.20 24.11
CA ARG A 100 -4.98 20.63 24.47
C ARG A 100 -4.64 20.91 25.93
N LEU A 101 -4.48 19.88 26.77
CA LEU A 101 -4.11 20.06 28.18
C LEU A 101 -2.62 20.37 28.31
N PRO A 102 -2.23 21.35 29.15
CA PRO A 102 -0.84 21.56 29.53
C PRO A 102 -0.21 20.28 30.08
N SER A 103 1.05 20.03 29.69
CA SER A 103 1.78 18.79 30.03
C SER A 103 1.91 18.55 31.54
N GLU A 104 1.90 19.64 32.31
CA GLU A 104 1.99 19.70 33.76
C GLU A 104 0.74 19.12 34.40
N ILE A 105 -0.44 19.44 33.86
CA ILE A 105 -1.73 18.91 34.33
C ILE A 105 -1.81 17.42 34.02
N LEU A 106 -1.40 17.00 32.82
CA LEU A 106 -1.34 15.58 32.45
C LEU A 106 -0.40 14.79 33.38
N ARG A 107 0.75 15.36 33.73
CA ARG A 107 1.73 14.73 34.63
C ARG A 107 1.19 14.55 36.06
N VAL A 108 0.44 15.53 36.57
CA VAL A 108 -0.19 15.45 37.89
C VAL A 108 -1.28 14.38 37.91
N VAL A 109 -2.20 14.41 36.94
CA VAL A 109 -3.28 13.40 36.83
C VAL A 109 -2.69 11.99 36.71
N PHE A 110 -1.61 11.81 35.94
CA PHE A 110 -0.98 10.50 35.77
C PHE A 110 -0.31 10.00 37.06
N ARG A 111 0.39 10.88 37.80
CA ARG A 111 0.97 10.52 39.11
C ARG A 111 -0.12 10.13 40.11
N GLU A 112 -1.25 10.83 40.11
CA GLU A 112 -2.38 10.51 40.97
C GLU A 112 -2.99 9.15 40.63
N VAL A 113 -3.21 8.87 39.34
CA VAL A 113 -3.72 7.57 38.87
C VAL A 113 -2.74 6.44 39.22
N GLN A 114 -1.44 6.62 38.98
CA GLN A 114 -0.42 5.64 39.35
C GLN A 114 -0.42 5.37 40.86
N THR A 115 -0.49 6.42 41.68
CA THR A 115 -0.55 6.29 43.14
C THR A 115 -1.82 5.55 43.55
N SER A 116 -2.97 5.91 43.01
CA SER A 116 -4.24 5.23 43.31
C SER A 116 -4.28 3.75 42.90
N LEU A 117 -3.56 3.38 41.84
CA LEU A 117 -3.42 1.99 41.38
C LEU A 117 -2.45 1.21 42.28
N TRP A 118 -1.34 1.84 42.68
CA TRP A 118 -0.35 1.27 43.58
C TRP A 118 -0.95 0.95 44.96
N TRP A 119 -1.87 1.78 45.45
CA TRP A 119 -2.59 1.53 46.70
C TRP A 119 -3.69 0.46 46.60
N LYS A 120 -4.06 0.03 45.38
CA LYS A 120 -5.02 -1.07 45.14
C LYS A 120 -4.34 -2.42 44.94
N THR A 121 -3.02 -2.47 44.79
CA THR A 121 -2.25 -3.71 44.70
C THR A 121 -1.64 -3.99 46.07
N ASP A 122 -1.92 -5.16 46.64
CA ASP A 122 -1.42 -5.54 47.96
C ASP A 122 0.11 -5.34 48.07
N PRO A 123 0.63 -4.82 49.21
CA PRO A 123 2.06 -4.49 49.36
C PRO A 123 3.02 -5.70 49.30
N TRP A 124 2.51 -6.93 49.18
CA TRP A 124 3.27 -8.17 49.31
C TRP A 124 3.06 -9.18 48.16
N GLY A 125 2.40 -8.77 47.07
CA GLY A 125 2.20 -9.61 45.88
C GLY A 125 3.26 -9.37 44.82
N SER A 126 4.00 -10.42 44.46
CA SER A 126 4.94 -10.53 43.33
C SER A 126 4.56 -9.68 42.11
N LEU A 127 5.57 -9.00 41.51
CA LEU A 127 5.44 -8.33 40.21
C LEU A 127 4.72 -9.28 39.23
N PRO A 128 3.60 -8.86 38.60
CA PRO A 128 3.03 -9.65 37.54
C PRO A 128 4.02 -9.68 36.37
N GLU A 129 4.38 -10.89 35.96
CA GLU A 129 5.10 -11.19 34.73
C GLU A 129 4.38 -10.51 33.55
N PRO A 130 5.10 -10.01 32.52
CA PRO A 130 4.46 -9.26 31.42
C PRO A 130 3.55 -10.18 30.60
N GLU A 131 2.27 -10.24 30.96
CA GLU A 131 1.25 -10.90 30.16
C GLU A 131 1.17 -10.25 28.78
N VAL A 132 1.17 -11.08 27.74
CA VAL A 132 0.94 -10.69 26.35
C VAL A 132 -0.40 -9.95 26.27
N LEU A 133 -0.34 -8.67 25.92
CA LEU A 133 -1.48 -7.75 25.95
C LEU A 133 -2.66 -8.21 25.07
N ASP A 134 -3.81 -8.43 25.72
CA ASP A 134 -5.13 -8.51 25.06
C ASP A 134 -5.75 -7.11 24.97
N PHE A 135 -5.83 -6.57 23.74
CA PHE A 135 -6.33 -5.23 23.43
C PHE A 135 -7.85 -5.05 23.60
N SER A 136 -8.59 -6.12 23.94
CA SER A 136 -10.05 -6.07 24.10
C SER A 136 -10.51 -5.57 25.47
N LYS A 137 -9.63 -5.54 26.48
CA LYS A 137 -9.96 -5.17 27.86
C LYS A 137 -9.54 -3.72 28.14
N GLY A 138 -10.50 -2.82 28.01
CA GLY A 138 -10.31 -1.38 28.18
C GLY A 138 -9.70 -1.00 29.54
N THR A 139 -8.62 -0.23 29.50
CA THR A 139 -8.22 0.86 30.44
C THR A 139 -6.83 1.42 30.12
N TRP A 140 -6.03 0.79 29.25
CA TRP A 140 -4.69 1.25 28.89
C TRP A 140 -4.66 2.20 27.69
N LYS A 141 -5.14 3.44 27.87
CA LYS A 141 -5.17 4.45 26.78
C LYS A 141 -4.26 5.67 26.95
N LEU A 142 -3.50 5.78 28.04
CA LEU A 142 -2.73 7.01 28.34
C LEU A 142 -1.20 6.85 28.36
N SER A 143 -0.67 5.65 28.64
CA SER A 143 0.78 5.40 28.63
C SER A 143 1.40 5.48 27.23
N HIS A 144 0.65 5.12 26.18
CA HIS A 144 1.11 5.19 24.79
C HIS A 144 1.12 6.60 24.19
N VAL A 145 0.34 7.55 24.73
CA VAL A 145 0.29 8.94 24.22
C VAL A 145 1.65 9.63 24.38
N TRP A 146 2.40 9.29 25.43
CA TRP A 146 3.76 9.79 25.66
C TRP A 146 4.82 9.15 24.75
N CYS A 147 4.60 7.92 24.27
CA CYS A 147 5.51 7.30 23.31
C CYS A 147 5.40 7.99 21.93
N LEU A 148 4.21 8.50 21.58
CA LEU A 148 3.99 9.24 20.34
C LEU A 148 4.57 10.67 20.40
N GLU A 149 4.45 11.39 21.52
CA GLU A 149 5.03 12.75 21.65
C GLU A 149 6.56 12.76 21.66
N ARG A 150 7.20 11.76 22.30
CA ARG A 150 8.66 11.64 22.31
C ARG A 150 9.22 11.17 20.96
N CYS A 151 8.44 10.41 20.17
CA CYS A 151 8.82 10.05 18.80
C CYS A 151 8.58 11.19 17.79
N CYS A 152 7.50 11.96 17.92
CA CYS A 152 7.21 13.08 17.01
C CYS A 152 8.12 14.31 17.22
N SER A 153 8.69 14.50 18.42
CA SER A 153 9.67 15.57 18.66
C SER A 153 11.09 15.22 18.20
N ILE A 154 11.37 13.94 17.92
CA ILE A 154 12.63 13.48 17.32
C ILE A 154 12.51 13.38 15.78
N LEU A 155 11.28 13.41 15.23
CA LEU A 155 11.03 13.31 13.79
C LEU A 155 10.04 14.37 13.29
N SER A 156 10.58 15.52 12.87
CA SER A 156 9.96 16.40 11.87
C SER A 156 11.07 17.05 11.02
N PRO A 157 10.82 17.52 9.79
CA PRO A 157 10.78 16.70 8.59
C PRO A 157 11.85 17.18 7.59
N THR A 158 13.11 16.73 7.72
CA THR A 158 14.16 17.16 6.76
C THR A 158 15.18 16.09 6.37
N VAL A 159 15.06 14.83 6.82
CA VAL A 159 16.01 13.78 6.38
C VAL A 159 15.31 12.47 6.09
N VAL A 160 14.63 12.39 4.94
CA VAL A 160 14.62 11.16 4.13
C VAL A 160 14.79 11.57 2.66
N ALA A 161 15.81 12.38 2.42
CA ALA A 161 16.51 12.41 1.14
C ALA A 161 17.89 11.79 1.41
N TYR A 162 18.25 10.79 0.58
CA TYR A 162 19.59 10.21 0.44
C TYR A 162 20.20 9.40 1.61
N SER A 163 20.25 8.06 1.50
CA SER A 163 21.40 7.35 0.88
C SER A 163 21.37 5.82 1.16
N PRO A 164 21.66 4.94 0.18
CA PRO A 164 21.47 3.48 0.25
C PRO A 164 22.68 2.68 0.78
N ALA A 165 23.50 3.22 1.68
CA ALA A 165 24.83 2.66 1.98
C ALA A 165 24.92 1.71 3.21
N ILE A 166 23.81 1.23 3.78
CA ILE A 166 23.83 0.43 5.04
C ILE A 166 23.45 -1.06 4.83
N TRP A 167 23.25 -1.51 3.59
CA TRP A 167 22.96 -2.92 3.30
C TRP A 167 24.14 -3.75 2.77
N GLU A 168 25.37 -3.23 2.85
CA GLU A 168 26.57 -3.95 2.37
C GLU A 168 27.59 -4.26 3.48
N LYS A 169 27.14 -4.57 4.70
CA LYS A 169 27.99 -5.23 5.73
C LYS A 169 27.19 -6.14 6.69
N ALA A 170 26.33 -6.98 6.13
CA ALA A 170 25.74 -8.12 6.85
C ALA A 170 25.80 -9.42 6.04
N SER A 171 26.84 -9.57 5.23
CA SER A 171 27.30 -10.87 4.74
C SER A 171 28.82 -10.86 4.86
N ILE A 172 29.34 -11.87 5.56
CA ILE A 172 30.75 -12.16 5.87
C ILE A 172 31.19 -11.73 7.28
N GLY A 173 31.48 -12.77 8.08
CA GLY A 173 32.29 -12.75 9.28
C GLY A 173 31.61 -13.53 10.40
N ASP A 174 32.08 -14.65 10.92
CA ASP A 174 33.15 -15.62 10.65
C ASP A 174 33.12 -16.52 11.91
N THR A 175 33.48 -17.80 11.81
CA THR A 175 34.28 -18.43 12.87
C THR A 175 35.20 -19.49 12.29
N ALA A 176 36.48 -19.14 12.27
CA ALA A 176 37.61 -20.05 12.22
C ALA A 176 38.05 -20.45 13.63
N SER A 177 38.81 -21.55 13.66
CA SER A 177 39.63 -22.14 14.75
C SER A 177 38.92 -23.14 15.67
#